data_AF-A0A948UGG0-F1
#
_entry.id   AF-A0A948UGG0-F1
#
_cell.length_a   1.000
_cell.length_b   1.000
_cell.length_c   1.000
_cell.angle_alpha   90.00
_cell.angle_beta   90.00
_cell.angle_gamma   90.00
#
_symmetry.space_group_name_H-M   'P 1'
#
loop_
_entity.id
_entity.type
_entity.pdbx_description
1 polymer ?
#
loop_
_entity_poly.entity_id
_entity_poly.type
_entity_poly.pdbx_seq_one_letter_code
_entity_poly.pdbx_strand_id
1 'polypeptide(L)'
;TKTGPCEKNFYSIESLQETPVSGWRILIEDIKSESELNKFVKGNYGKGCFVGEKELWKQEGVYEIRIEGEDWGPETNLGTTTCPLNYTYKVLYAPEKNKVMSVDLGQECDFGTDHDSENYKCYDYEMIDSFRFK
;
A
#
# COMPACT_ATOMS: atom_id res chain seq x y z
N THR A 1 -25.90 17.72 17.32
CA THR A 1 -24.54 17.37 17.76
C THR A 1 -23.63 18.50 17.31
N LYS A 2 -22.96 19.23 18.22
CA LYS A 2 -22.12 20.37 17.84
C LYS A 2 -20.78 19.84 17.34
N THR A 3 -20.54 19.92 16.03
CA THR A 3 -19.18 19.86 15.50
C THR A 3 -18.45 21.12 15.97
N GLY A 4 -17.32 20.93 16.67
CA GLY A 4 -16.45 22.03 17.09
C GLY A 4 -15.88 22.79 15.89
N PRO A 5 -15.25 23.96 16.11
CA PRO A 5 -14.58 24.67 15.02
C PRO A 5 -13.51 23.77 14.39
N CYS A 6 -13.50 23.69 13.06
CA CYS A 6 -12.45 23.00 12.32
C CYS A 6 -11.14 23.76 12.48
N GLU A 7 -10.17 23.19 13.20
CA GLU A 7 -8.85 23.77 13.36
C GLU A 7 -7.92 23.28 12.24
N LYS A 8 -7.37 24.22 11.48
CA LYS A 8 -6.40 23.92 10.44
C LYS A 8 -5.05 23.61 11.09
N ASN A 9 -4.62 22.37 11.00
CA ASN A 9 -3.28 21.95 11.40
C ASN A 9 -2.26 22.23 10.28
N PHE A 10 -1.06 22.68 10.66
CA PHE A 10 0.07 22.87 9.75
C PHE A 10 1.17 21.88 10.14
N TYR A 11 1.57 21.04 9.19
CA TYR A 11 2.64 20.07 9.36
C TYR A 11 3.85 20.49 8.51
N SER A 12 5.05 20.45 9.09
CA SER A 12 6.30 20.55 8.32
C SER A 12 6.65 19.19 7.72
N ILE A 13 7.49 19.17 6.67
CA ILE A 13 7.99 17.91 6.09
C ILE A 13 8.70 17.07 7.17
N GLU A 14 9.53 17.70 8.01
CA GLU A 14 10.20 16.98 9.10
C GLU A 14 9.20 16.35 10.08
N SER A 15 8.12 17.06 10.44
CA SER A 15 7.10 16.52 11.35
C SER A 15 6.31 15.33 10.78
N LEU A 16 6.15 15.29 9.45
CA LEU A 16 5.52 14.17 8.73
C LEU A 16 6.47 12.96 8.60
N GLN A 17 7.78 13.18 8.72
CA GLN A 17 8.77 12.11 8.70
C GLN A 17 8.95 11.46 10.07
N GLU A 18 8.81 12.24 11.15
CA GLU A 18 8.93 11.76 12.53
C GLU A 18 7.67 11.07 13.04
N THR A 19 6.49 11.45 12.53
CA THR A 19 5.22 10.84 12.89
C THR A 19 4.86 9.81 11.81
N PRO A 20 4.83 8.49 12.10
CA PRO A 20 4.32 7.53 11.14
C PRO A 20 2.86 7.90 10.85
N VAL A 21 2.61 8.45 9.67
CA VAL A 21 1.26 8.70 9.19
C VAL A 21 0.64 7.32 9.00
N SER A 22 -0.26 6.92 9.89
CA SER A 22 -1.11 5.75 9.66
C SER A 22 -2.09 6.14 8.56
N GLY A 23 -1.76 5.81 7.32
CA GLY A 23 -2.62 6.17 6.20
C GLY A 23 -1.94 5.95 4.87
N TRP A 24 -2.63 6.43 3.85
CA TRP A 24 -2.29 6.23 2.46
C TRP A 24 -0.85 6.62 2.10
N ARG A 25 -0.02 5.65 1.73
CA ARG A 25 1.39 5.86 1.34
C ARG A 25 1.70 5.24 -0.01
N ILE A 26 2.19 6.04 -0.96
CA ILE A 26 2.75 5.52 -2.22
C ILE A 26 4.28 5.47 -2.14
N LEU A 27 4.85 4.34 -2.54
CA LEU A 27 6.27 4.19 -2.83
C LEU A 27 6.44 3.78 -4.29
N ILE A 28 7.30 4.47 -5.03
CA ILE A 28 7.60 4.14 -6.43
C ILE A 28 9.11 3.98 -6.57
N GLU A 29 9.55 2.85 -7.11
CA GLU A 29 10.97 2.54 -7.29
C GLU A 29 11.27 2.02 -8.70
N ASP A 30 12.52 2.23 -9.12
CA ASP A 30 13.10 1.61 -10.31
C ASP A 30 13.54 0.18 -9.99
N ILE A 31 12.96 -0.80 -10.67
CA ILE A 31 13.23 -2.23 -10.49
C ILE A 31 13.41 -2.87 -11.86
N LYS A 32 14.59 -3.42 -12.11
CA LYS A 32 15.03 -3.96 -13.40
C LYS A 32 14.90 -5.47 -13.50
N SER A 33 14.53 -6.14 -12.41
CA SER A 33 14.45 -7.60 -12.38
C SER A 33 13.52 -8.11 -11.29
N GLU A 34 13.11 -9.36 -11.44
CA GLU A 34 12.37 -10.12 -10.43
C GLU A 34 13.12 -10.23 -9.09
N SER A 35 14.46 -10.33 -9.14
CA SER A 35 15.27 -10.36 -7.93
C SER A 35 15.20 -9.04 -7.18
N GLU A 36 15.20 -7.92 -7.90
CA GLU A 36 15.02 -6.60 -7.31
C GLU A 36 13.59 -6.40 -6.78
N LEU A 37 12.56 -6.90 -7.48
CA LEU A 37 11.17 -6.88 -6.99
C LEU A 37 11.04 -7.63 -5.66
N ASN A 38 11.65 -8.81 -5.53
CA ASN A 38 11.62 -9.56 -4.28
C ASN A 38 12.39 -8.86 -3.15
N LYS A 39 13.51 -8.19 -3.47
CA LYS A 39 14.24 -7.35 -2.50
C LYS A 39 13.40 -6.17 -2.04
N PHE A 40 12.67 -5.53 -2.96
CA PHE A 40 11.74 -4.45 -2.66
C PHE A 40 10.64 -4.91 -1.71
N VAL A 41 10.02 -6.06 -1.97
CA VAL A 41 8.99 -6.64 -1.08
C VAL A 41 9.59 -6.91 0.30
N LYS A 42 10.76 -7.55 0.37
CA LYS A 42 11.44 -7.84 1.65
C LYS A 42 11.83 -6.59 2.43
N GLY A 43 12.26 -5.55 1.72
CA GLY A 43 12.69 -4.28 2.32
C GLY A 43 11.54 -3.45 2.90
N ASN A 44 10.38 -3.48 2.24
CA ASN A 44 9.23 -2.66 2.63
C ASN A 44 8.24 -3.35 3.56
N TYR A 45 8.09 -4.67 3.45
CA TYR A 45 7.05 -5.41 4.16
C TYR A 45 7.57 -6.38 5.22
N GLY A 46 8.85 -6.76 5.16
CA GLY A 46 9.48 -7.65 6.12
C GLY A 46 10.33 -8.73 5.45
N LYS A 47 11.39 -9.17 6.14
CA LYS A 47 12.38 -10.10 5.56
C LYS A 47 11.80 -11.46 5.14
N GLY A 48 10.72 -11.89 5.80
CA GLY A 48 9.99 -13.11 5.47
C GLY A 48 8.90 -12.91 4.41
N CYS A 49 8.68 -11.69 3.92
CA CYS A 49 7.78 -11.46 2.81
C CYS A 49 8.46 -11.79 1.48
N PHE A 50 7.69 -12.24 0.49
CA PHE A 50 8.18 -12.48 -0.86
C PHE A 50 7.09 -12.26 -1.90
N VAL A 51 7.52 -12.15 -3.15
CA VAL A 51 6.64 -12.03 -4.32
C VAL A 51 5.93 -13.38 -4.53
N GLY A 52 4.61 -13.38 -4.41
CA GLY A 52 3.75 -14.52 -4.72
C GLY A 52 3.19 -14.45 -6.14
N GLU A 53 1.92 -14.83 -6.28
CA GLU A 53 1.19 -14.79 -7.55
C GLU A 53 1.16 -13.39 -8.18
N LYS A 54 1.13 -13.38 -9.51
CA LYS A 54 1.00 -12.17 -10.32
C LYS A 54 -0.25 -12.26 -11.16
N GLU A 55 -1.05 -11.21 -11.09
CA GLU A 55 -2.26 -11.09 -11.87
C GLU A 55 -2.15 -9.92 -12.83
N LEU A 56 -2.69 -10.06 -14.04
CA LEU A 56 -2.74 -8.95 -14.98
C LEU A 56 -3.59 -7.82 -14.38
N TRP A 57 -3.04 -6.61 -14.39
CA TRP A 57 -3.77 -5.42 -13.97
C TRP A 57 -4.50 -4.77 -15.15
N LYS A 58 -5.33 -3.78 -14.84
CA LYS A 58 -6.13 -3.02 -15.81
C LYS A 58 -5.29 -2.34 -16.89
N GLN A 59 -4.06 -1.95 -16.56
CA GLN A 59 -3.11 -1.38 -17.52
C GLN A 59 -2.30 -2.51 -18.18
N GLU A 60 -2.25 -2.50 -19.52
CA GLU A 60 -1.44 -3.45 -20.29
C GLU A 60 0.02 -3.43 -19.84
N GLY A 61 0.61 -4.61 -19.67
CA GLY A 61 2.00 -4.77 -19.22
C GLY A 61 2.23 -4.45 -17.74
N VAL A 62 1.16 -4.22 -16.95
CA VAL A 62 1.23 -4.03 -15.50
C VAL A 62 0.62 -5.24 -14.80
N TYR A 63 1.28 -5.69 -13.74
CA TYR A 63 0.85 -6.82 -12.93
C TYR A 63 0.58 -6.37 -11.50
N GLU A 64 -0.53 -6.83 -10.93
CA GLU A 64 -0.72 -6.82 -9.49
C GLU A 64 0.08 -7.97 -8.88
N ILE A 65 0.85 -7.65 -7.84
CA ILE A 65 1.68 -8.59 -7.11
C ILE A 65 1.02 -8.90 -5.77
N ARG A 66 0.73 -10.18 -5.55
CA ARG A 66 0.38 -10.70 -4.23
C ARG A 66 1.65 -10.88 -3.41
N ILE A 67 1.64 -10.42 -2.16
CA ILE A 67 2.73 -10.71 -1.21
C ILE A 67 2.37 -12.00 -0.47
N GLU A 68 3.36 -12.85 -0.28
CA GLU A 68 3.30 -14.05 0.54
C GLU A 68 4.32 -13.97 1.68
N GLY A 69 4.06 -14.70 2.77
CA GLY A 69 4.93 -14.74 3.95
C GLY A 69 5.43 -16.15 4.24
N GLU A 70 6.72 -16.29 4.57
CA GLU A 70 7.37 -17.58 4.82
C GLU A 70 6.76 -18.34 6.01
N ASP A 71 6.14 -17.60 6.94
CA ASP A 71 5.56 -18.06 8.18
C ASP A 71 4.04 -17.83 8.25
N TRP A 72 3.38 -17.65 7.09
CA TRP A 72 1.93 -17.57 6.99
C TRP A 72 1.27 -18.95 7.09
N GLY A 73 0.22 -19.05 7.89
CA GLY A 73 -0.45 -20.30 8.22
C GLY A 73 -1.41 -20.16 9.40
N PRO A 74 -2.10 -21.24 9.80
CA PRO A 74 -3.09 -21.21 10.88
C PRO A 74 -2.49 -20.86 12.25
N GLU A 75 -1.18 -20.98 12.43
CA GLU A 75 -0.46 -20.66 13.67
C GLU A 75 0.31 -19.33 13.61
N THR A 76 0.12 -18.53 12.55
CA THR A 76 0.84 -17.27 12.40
C THR A 76 0.46 -16.29 13.51
N ASN A 77 1.46 -15.84 14.24
CA ASN A 77 1.33 -14.76 15.20
C ASN A 77 1.89 -13.46 14.60
N LEU A 78 1.01 -12.47 14.41
CA LEU A 78 1.37 -11.16 13.85
C LEU A 78 2.46 -10.42 14.66
N GLY A 79 2.61 -10.72 15.95
CA GLY A 79 3.64 -10.12 16.81
C GLY A 79 5.04 -10.74 16.63
N THR A 80 5.15 -11.90 15.98
CA THR A 80 6.43 -12.62 15.80
C THR A 80 6.72 -13.00 14.36
N THR A 81 5.76 -12.80 13.44
CA THR A 81 5.98 -13.05 12.01
C THR A 81 7.05 -12.12 11.45
N THR A 82 7.79 -12.66 10.50
CA THR A 82 8.79 -11.97 9.70
C THR A 82 8.20 -11.27 8.47
N CYS A 83 6.89 -11.44 8.23
CA CYS A 83 6.07 -10.72 7.26
C CYS A 83 4.77 -10.16 7.90
N PRO A 84 4.88 -9.08 8.72
CA PRO A 84 3.79 -8.54 9.53
C PRO A 84 2.81 -7.67 8.72
N LEU A 85 2.20 -8.24 7.69
CA LEU A 85 1.15 -7.57 6.91
C LEU A 85 -0.19 -7.69 7.64
N ASN A 86 -0.68 -6.58 8.19
CA ASN A 86 -1.96 -6.48 8.89
C ASN A 86 -2.83 -5.28 8.42
N TYR A 87 -2.58 -4.82 7.21
CA TYR A 87 -3.27 -3.71 6.56
C TYR A 87 -3.49 -4.01 5.08
N THR A 88 -4.34 -3.22 4.44
CA THR A 88 -4.65 -3.35 3.03
C THR A 88 -3.55 -2.68 2.20
N TYR A 89 -3.09 -3.33 1.15
CA TYR A 89 -2.03 -2.80 0.28
C TYR A 89 -2.33 -3.09 -1.19
N LYS A 90 -1.58 -2.45 -2.08
CA LYS A 90 -1.50 -2.81 -3.50
C LYS A 90 -0.06 -2.68 -3.98
N VAL A 91 0.48 -3.72 -4.62
CA VAL A 91 1.78 -3.66 -5.31
C VAL A 91 1.54 -3.87 -6.80
N LEU A 92 1.87 -2.87 -7.61
CA LEU A 92 1.80 -2.91 -9.06
C LEU A 92 3.20 -2.90 -9.66
N TYR A 93 3.50 -3.83 -10.55
CA TYR A 93 4.79 -3.98 -11.19
C TYR A 93 4.67 -3.89 -12.71
N ALA A 94 5.45 -3.00 -13.32
CA ALA A 94 5.53 -2.78 -14.76
C ALA A 94 6.93 -3.18 -15.26
N PRO A 95 7.17 -4.46 -15.60
CA PRO A 95 8.50 -4.95 -15.98
C PRO A 95 9.09 -4.21 -17.18
N GLU A 96 8.31 -3.95 -18.22
CA GLU A 96 8.78 -3.25 -19.42
C GLU A 96 9.20 -1.80 -19.14
N LYS A 97 8.67 -1.22 -18.06
CA LYS A 97 9.00 0.14 -17.61
C LYS A 97 10.07 0.15 -16.52
N ASN A 98 10.49 -1.01 -16.04
CA ASN A 98 11.38 -1.18 -14.90
C ASN A 98 10.89 -0.43 -13.65
N LYS A 99 9.59 -0.49 -13.35
CA LYS A 99 8.99 0.25 -12.23
C LYS A 99 8.13 -0.64 -11.36
N VAL A 100 8.16 -0.40 -10.06
CA VAL A 100 7.17 -0.88 -9.09
C VAL A 100 6.49 0.30 -8.41
N MET A 101 5.23 0.16 -8.08
CA MET A 101 4.49 1.04 -7.19
C MET A 101 3.89 0.20 -6.07
N SER A 102 4.10 0.62 -4.84
CA SER A 102 3.44 0.10 -3.66
C SER A 102 2.53 1.17 -3.08
N VAL A 103 1.31 0.80 -2.73
CA VAL A 103 0.35 1.67 -2.06
C VAL A 103 -0.07 0.97 -0.78
N ASP A 104 0.22 1.57 0.37
CA ASP A 104 -0.31 1.15 1.65
C ASP A 104 -1.64 1.89 1.85
N LEU A 105 -2.72 1.15 2.02
CA LEU A 105 -4.10 1.66 2.13
C LEU A 105 -4.58 1.70 3.60
N GLY A 106 -3.73 1.30 4.54
CA GLY A 106 -4.12 1.24 5.95
C GLY A 106 -5.27 0.26 6.23
N GLN A 107 -6.04 0.55 7.27
CA GLN A 107 -7.16 -0.27 7.75
C GLN A 107 -8.53 0.39 7.51
N GLU A 108 -8.55 1.69 7.22
CA GLU A 108 -9.74 2.49 7.00
C GLU A 108 -9.58 3.24 5.66
N CYS A 109 -10.69 3.70 5.08
CA CYS A 109 -10.61 4.44 3.83
C CYS A 109 -10.01 5.82 4.04
N ASP A 110 -9.00 6.16 3.25
CA ASP A 110 -8.34 7.46 3.32
C ASP A 110 -9.06 8.53 2.48
N PHE A 111 -9.61 8.13 1.33
CA PHE A 111 -10.33 9.00 0.41
C PHE A 111 -11.79 8.55 0.31
N GLY A 112 -12.69 9.22 1.03
CA GLY A 112 -14.10 8.86 1.06
C GLY A 112 -15.04 10.05 1.14
N THR A 113 -16.33 9.79 0.98
CA THR A 113 -17.35 10.67 1.55
C THR A 113 -17.36 10.51 3.08
N ASP A 114 -18.12 11.35 3.79
CA ASP A 114 -18.25 11.28 5.24
C ASP A 114 -18.60 9.85 5.70
N HIS A 115 -17.81 9.30 6.63
CA HIS A 115 -17.94 7.93 7.13
C HIS A 115 -19.27 7.71 7.87
N ASP A 116 -19.87 8.77 8.43
CA ASP A 116 -21.15 8.71 9.11
C ASP A 116 -22.35 8.91 8.16
N SER A 117 -22.11 9.08 6.85
CA SER A 117 -23.18 9.27 5.87
C SER A 117 -23.78 7.95 5.39
N GLU A 118 -25.11 7.94 5.18
CA GLU A 118 -25.82 6.78 4.60
C GLU A 118 -25.32 6.40 3.19
N ASN A 119 -24.61 7.31 2.52
CA ASN A 119 -24.04 7.11 1.18
C ASN A 119 -22.50 7.03 1.22
N TYR A 120 -21.94 6.48 2.31
CA TYR A 120 -20.51 6.31 2.43
C TYR A 120 -19.92 5.58 1.21
N LYS A 121 -19.00 6.24 0.52
CA LYS A 121 -18.28 5.69 -0.61
C LYS A 121 -16.79 5.88 -0.40
N CYS A 122 -16.03 4.79 -0.52
CA CYS A 122 -14.58 4.79 -0.52
C CYS A 122 -14.03 4.88 -1.95
N TYR A 123 -13.02 5.73 -2.15
CA TYR A 123 -12.41 6.06 -3.43
C TYR A 123 -10.94 5.61 -3.53
N ASP A 124 -10.35 4.98 -2.51
CA ASP A 124 -8.93 4.62 -2.52
C ASP A 124 -8.51 3.78 -3.73
N TYR A 125 -9.33 2.79 -4.11
CA TYR A 125 -9.08 2.00 -5.31
C TYR A 125 -9.29 2.79 -6.59
N GLU A 126 -10.24 3.75 -6.63
CA GLU A 126 -10.39 4.65 -7.79
C GLU A 126 -9.14 5.54 -7.94
N MET A 127 -8.54 5.97 -6.83
CA MET A 127 -7.28 6.69 -6.81
C MET A 127 -6.13 5.82 -7.33
N ILE A 128 -6.01 4.58 -6.86
CA ILE A 128 -5.01 3.62 -7.38
C ILE A 128 -5.19 3.40 -8.88
N ASP A 129 -6.43 3.19 -9.32
CA ASP A 129 -6.80 2.97 -10.72
C ASP A 129 -6.46 4.16 -11.62
N SER A 130 -6.25 5.36 -11.04
CA SER A 130 -5.89 6.56 -11.79
C SER A 130 -4.40 6.61 -12.16
N PHE A 131 -3.53 5.85 -11.48
CA PHE A 131 -2.09 5.86 -11.74
C PHE A 131 -1.74 5.22 -13.07
N ARG A 132 -0.74 5.79 -13.75
CA ARG A 132 -0.25 5.32 -15.04
C ARG A 132 1.25 5.17 -15.00
N PHE A 133 1.73 3.97 -15.26
CA PHE A 133 3.15 3.74 -15.55
C PHE A 133 3.43 4.25 -16.96
N LYS A 134 4.28 5.27 -17.10
CA LYS A 134 4.68 5.87 -18.38
C LYS A 134 6.11 5.51 -18.71
#